data_AF-A0A1J3CEI1-F1
#
_entry.id   AF-A0A1J3CEI1-F1
#
_cell.length_a   1.000
_cell.length_b   1.000
_cell.length_c   1.000
_cell.angle_alpha   90.00
_cell.angle_beta   90.00
_cell.angle_gamma   90.00
#
_symmetry.space_group_name_H-M   'P 1'
#
loop_
_entity.id
_entity.type
_entity.pdbx_description
1 polymer ?
#
loop_
_entity_poly.entity_id
_entity_poly.type
_entity_poly.pdbx_seq_one_letter_code
_entity_poly.pdbx_strand_id
1 'polypeptide(L)'
;HASLLGSPQDSLTLNLQVRRFREMISSNWKEDYIHKSLFMISIGTEDYLNFTKNNPNADGSAQQAFVSSVTNRLKSDINLLYSLGASKFVVYMLPPLGCLPIVRQEYKTGNDCYEKLNDLAKQYNAKIGPMLNELA
;
A
#
# COMPACT_ATOMS: atom_id res chain seq x y z
N HIS A 1 2.01 -1.41 -11.86
CA HIS A 1 2.43 -1.21 -10.47
C HIS A 1 1.20 -0.93 -9.61
N ALA A 2 1.12 -1.49 -8.39
CA ALA A 2 -0.04 -1.35 -7.51
C ALA A 2 0.22 -0.25 -6.47
N SER A 3 -0.74 0.65 -6.29
CA SER A 3 -0.63 1.81 -5.39
C SER A 3 -1.92 2.05 -4.60
N LEU A 4 -1.84 2.86 -3.56
CA LEU A 4 -3.02 3.23 -2.76
C LEU A 4 -3.63 4.55 -3.25
N LEU A 5 -2.78 5.55 -3.50
CA LEU A 5 -3.19 6.91 -3.87
C LEU A 5 -3.23 7.12 -5.39
N GLY A 6 -2.58 6.24 -6.16
CA GLY A 6 -2.47 6.38 -7.61
C GLY A 6 -1.23 7.15 -8.06
N SER A 7 -0.88 7.03 -9.34
CA SER A 7 0.11 7.86 -10.03
C SER A 7 -0.41 8.30 -11.41
N PRO A 8 0.11 9.39 -12.00
CA PRO A 8 -0.30 9.87 -13.32
C PRO A 8 -0.06 8.87 -14.47
N GLN A 9 0.91 7.97 -14.31
CA GLN A 9 1.08 6.81 -15.19
C GLN A 9 0.27 5.65 -14.62
N ASP A 10 -0.74 5.19 -15.37
CA ASP A 10 -1.69 4.09 -15.12
C ASP A 10 -1.35 3.13 -13.96
N SER A 11 -1.57 3.58 -12.72
CA SER A 11 -1.42 2.71 -11.55
C SER A 11 -2.73 2.00 -11.23
N LEU A 12 -2.65 0.71 -10.98
CA LEU A 12 -3.81 -0.08 -10.56
C LEU A 12 -3.99 0.06 -9.04
N THR A 13 -4.86 1.00 -8.63
CA THR A 13 -5.09 1.25 -7.20
C THR A 13 -5.78 0.07 -6.51
N LEU A 14 -5.58 -0.13 -5.20
CA LEU A 14 -6.30 -1.20 -4.48
C LEU A 14 -7.82 -1.03 -4.64
N ASN A 15 -8.34 0.19 -4.50
CA ASN A 15 -9.75 0.46 -4.74
C ASN A 15 -10.24 -0.03 -6.12
N LEU A 16 -9.46 0.22 -7.18
CA LEU A 16 -9.82 -0.24 -8.52
C LEU A 16 -9.74 -1.77 -8.63
N GLN A 17 -8.77 -2.41 -7.97
CA GLN A 17 -8.69 -3.88 -7.87
C GLN A 17 -9.92 -4.45 -7.16
N VAL A 18 -10.36 -3.84 -6.06
CA VAL A 18 -11.55 -4.27 -5.30
C VAL A 18 -12.82 -4.09 -6.13
N ARG A 19 -12.95 -2.99 -6.88
CA ARG A 19 -14.09 -2.78 -7.80
C ARG A 19 -14.14 -3.84 -8.89
N ARG A 20 -13.01 -4.10 -9.56
CA ARG A 20 -12.91 -5.15 -10.59
C ARG A 20 -13.20 -6.53 -9.99
N PHE A 21 -12.70 -6.81 -8.79
CA PHE A 21 -13.01 -8.04 -8.06
C PHE A 21 -14.52 -8.17 -7.84
N ARG A 22 -15.18 -7.10 -7.38
CA ARG A 22 -16.64 -7.06 -7.18
C ARG A 22 -17.42 -7.39 -8.47
N GLU A 23 -17.03 -6.82 -9.60
CA GLU A 23 -17.66 -7.08 -10.90
C GLU A 23 -17.50 -8.55 -11.33
N MET A 24 -16.33 -9.14 -11.09
CA MET A 24 -16.07 -10.55 -11.38
C MET A 24 -16.91 -11.49 -10.52
N ILE A 25 -17.06 -11.21 -9.22
CA ILE A 25 -17.84 -12.08 -8.32
C ILE A 25 -19.34 -11.98 -8.56
N SER A 26 -19.86 -10.80 -8.94
CA SER A 26 -21.31 -10.58 -9.13
C SER A 26 -21.92 -11.42 -10.25
N SER A 27 -21.09 -11.95 -11.15
CA SER A 27 -21.53 -12.76 -12.28
C SER A 27 -21.41 -14.27 -12.06
N ASN A 28 -20.54 -14.73 -11.14
CA ASN A 28 -20.06 -16.12 -11.18
C ASN A 28 -19.81 -16.80 -9.82
N TRP A 29 -19.80 -16.07 -8.69
CA TRP A 29 -19.29 -16.60 -7.41
C TRP A 29 -20.38 -16.67 -6.34
N LYS A 30 -20.37 -17.75 -5.55
CA LYS A 30 -21.18 -17.85 -4.33
C LYS A 30 -20.55 -16.98 -3.24
N GLU A 31 -21.36 -16.22 -2.52
CA GLU A 31 -20.91 -15.34 -1.41
C GLU A 31 -20.04 -16.10 -0.39
N ASP A 32 -20.35 -17.38 -0.16
CA ASP A 32 -19.62 -18.27 0.75
C ASP A 32 -18.12 -18.44 0.39
N TYR A 33 -17.73 -18.27 -0.87
CA TYR A 33 -16.32 -18.34 -1.26
C TYR A 33 -15.51 -17.16 -0.76
N ILE A 34 -16.09 -15.96 -0.72
CA ILE A 34 -15.41 -14.76 -0.24
C ILE A 34 -15.14 -14.89 1.25
N HIS A 35 -16.13 -15.33 2.01
CA HIS A 35 -16.00 -15.54 3.45
C HIS A 35 -14.95 -16.60 3.82
N LYS A 36 -14.76 -17.61 2.97
CA LYS A 36 -13.78 -18.68 3.20
C LYS A 36 -12.36 -18.34 2.74
N SER A 37 -12.22 -17.42 1.79
CA SER A 37 -10.95 -17.06 1.14
C SER A 37 -10.01 -16.25 2.04
N LEU A 38 -8.72 -16.32 1.71
CA LEU A 38 -7.67 -15.50 2.31
C LEU A 38 -7.28 -14.37 1.34
N PHE A 39 -7.44 -13.12 1.77
CA PHE A 39 -7.10 -11.94 0.98
C PHE A 39 -5.69 -11.48 1.29
N MET A 40 -4.78 -11.66 0.33
CA MET A 40 -3.39 -11.23 0.45
C MET A 40 -3.21 -9.86 -0.21
N ILE A 41 -2.77 -8.86 0.55
CA ILE A 41 -2.61 -7.47 0.11
C ILE A 41 -1.15 -7.07 0.21
N SER A 42 -0.51 -6.86 -0.92
CA SER A 42 0.85 -6.31 -1.03
C SER A 42 0.80 -5.05 -1.90
N ILE A 43 0.87 -3.88 -1.26
CA ILE A 43 0.70 -2.59 -1.93
C ILE A 43 1.45 -1.48 -1.19
N GLY A 44 1.62 -0.31 -1.84
CA GLY A 44 2.18 0.89 -1.21
C GLY A 44 3.57 1.28 -1.71
N THR A 45 4.34 0.34 -2.27
CA THR A 45 5.71 0.61 -2.76
C THR A 45 5.75 1.78 -3.74
N GLU A 46 4.83 1.79 -4.69
CA GLU A 46 4.77 2.81 -5.75
C GLU A 46 4.43 4.20 -5.18
N ASP A 47 3.60 4.27 -4.13
CA ASP A 47 3.25 5.52 -3.47
C ASP A 47 4.49 6.20 -2.86
N TYR A 48 5.34 5.43 -2.17
CA TYR A 48 6.55 5.96 -1.53
C TYR A 48 7.66 6.30 -2.52
N LEU A 49 7.83 5.51 -3.59
CA LEU A 49 8.75 5.83 -4.67
C LEU A 49 8.38 7.17 -5.32
N ASN A 50 7.10 7.33 -5.71
CA ASN A 50 6.63 8.56 -6.34
C ASN A 50 6.67 9.77 -5.41
N PHE A 51 6.27 9.60 -4.14
CA PHE A 51 6.34 10.68 -3.17
C PHE A 51 7.76 11.20 -2.99
N THR A 52 8.73 10.30 -2.82
CA THR A 52 10.14 10.66 -2.60
C THR A 52 10.76 11.33 -3.81
N LYS A 53 10.38 10.89 -5.03
CA LYS A 53 10.81 11.52 -6.28
C LYS A 53 10.22 12.91 -6.48
N ASN A 54 8.92 13.07 -6.21
CA ASN A 54 8.20 14.32 -6.46
C ASN A 54 8.37 15.35 -5.33
N ASN A 55 8.78 14.91 -4.14
CA ASN A 55 8.93 15.76 -2.95
C ASN A 55 10.31 15.55 -2.29
N PRO A 56 11.44 15.83 -2.99
CA PRO A 56 12.79 15.54 -2.48
C PRO A 56 13.16 16.30 -1.20
N ASN A 57 12.45 17.41 -0.93
CA ASN A 57 12.63 18.29 0.22
C ASN A 57 11.48 18.20 1.24
N ALA A 58 10.65 17.15 1.18
CA ALA A 58 9.59 16.94 2.16
C ALA A 58 10.15 16.87 3.59
N ASP A 59 9.67 17.77 4.45
CA ASP A 59 10.00 17.76 5.87
C ASP A 59 9.28 16.61 6.60
N GLY A 60 9.57 16.45 7.89
CA GLY A 60 8.98 15.39 8.71
C GLY A 60 7.45 15.48 8.81
N SER A 61 6.87 16.68 8.76
CA SER A 61 5.42 16.88 8.81
C SER A 61 4.76 16.40 7.52
N ALA A 62 5.30 16.81 6.37
CA ALA A 62 4.84 16.37 5.05
C ALA A 62 4.95 14.85 4.89
N GLN A 63 6.05 14.25 5.36
CA GLN A 63 6.24 12.80 5.37
C GLN A 63 5.18 12.08 6.21
N GLN A 64 4.95 12.53 7.45
CA GLN A 64 3.94 11.92 8.33
C GLN A 64 2.51 12.08 7.80
N ALA A 65 2.20 13.23 7.21
CA ALA A 65 0.92 13.48 6.56
C ALA A 65 0.73 12.52 5.36
N PHE A 66 1.76 12.33 4.55
CA PHE A 66 1.74 11.40 3.43
C PHE A 66 1.55 9.95 3.89
N VAL A 67 2.35 9.47 4.85
CA VAL A 67 2.21 8.11 5.41
C VAL A 67 0.78 7.91 5.94
N SER A 68 0.23 8.90 6.64
CA SER A 68 -1.13 8.82 7.19
C SER A 68 -2.20 8.76 6.09
N SER A 69 -2.02 9.51 5.00
CA SER A 69 -2.90 9.44 3.82
C SER A 69 -2.90 8.04 3.19
N VAL A 70 -1.71 7.47 2.99
CA VAL A 70 -1.54 6.11 2.45
C VAL A 70 -2.21 5.08 3.35
N THR A 71 -1.96 5.11 4.66
CA THR A 71 -2.56 4.13 5.60
C THR A 71 -4.07 4.31 5.74
N ASN A 72 -4.59 5.54 5.74
CA ASN A 72 -6.04 5.79 5.79
C ASN A 72 -6.74 5.27 4.52
N ARG A 73 -6.07 5.39 3.37
CA ARG A 73 -6.59 4.83 2.12
C ARG A 73 -6.61 3.30 2.18
N LEU A 74 -5.55 2.66 2.67
CA LEU A 74 -5.51 1.22 2.88
C LEU A 74 -6.63 0.75 3.81
N LYS A 75 -6.83 1.43 4.95
CA LYS A 75 -7.94 1.15 5.89
C LYS A 75 -9.29 1.17 5.19
N SER A 76 -9.51 2.19 4.36
CA SER A 76 -10.77 2.35 3.62
C SER A 76 -10.98 1.23 2.59
N ASP A 77 -9.94 0.85 1.86
CA ASP A 77 -10.02 -0.21 0.86
C ASP A 77 -10.17 -1.61 1.50
N ILE A 78 -9.59 -1.85 2.69
CA ILE A 78 -9.84 -3.06 3.48
C ILE A 78 -11.29 -3.10 3.99
N ASN A 79 -11.83 -1.97 4.49
CA ASN A 79 -13.24 -1.87 4.88
C ASN A 79 -14.19 -2.16 3.71
N LEU A 80 -13.82 -1.76 2.49
CA LEU A 80 -14.58 -2.11 1.30
C LEU A 80 -14.59 -3.63 1.08
N LEU A 81 -13.45 -4.32 1.25
CA LEU A 81 -13.39 -5.79 1.18
C LEU A 81 -14.24 -6.46 2.29
N TYR A 82 -14.20 -5.95 3.53
CA TYR A 82 -15.09 -6.41 4.60
C TYR A 82 -16.57 -6.29 4.21
N SER A 83 -16.97 -5.18 3.58
CA SER A 83 -18.35 -5.00 3.10
C SER A 83 -18.78 -5.99 2.01
N LEU A 84 -17.81 -6.66 1.36
CA LEU A 84 -18.03 -7.73 0.39
C LEU A 84 -18.04 -9.14 1.03
N GLY A 85 -17.86 -9.23 2.35
CA GLY A 85 -17.86 -10.49 3.11
C GLY A 85 -16.48 -11.09 3.38
N ALA A 86 -15.39 -10.42 2.97
CA ALA A 86 -14.03 -10.89 3.26
C ALA A 86 -13.76 -10.79 4.77
N SER A 87 -13.14 -11.82 5.35
CA SER A 87 -12.90 -11.89 6.80
C SER A 87 -11.47 -12.28 7.18
N LYS A 88 -10.66 -12.78 6.24
CA LYS A 88 -9.30 -13.25 6.49
C LYS A 88 -8.33 -12.48 5.61
N PHE A 89 -7.40 -11.78 6.23
CA PHE A 89 -6.47 -10.90 5.55
C PHE A 89 -5.01 -11.21 5.92
N VAL A 90 -4.13 -11.11 4.93
CA VAL A 90 -2.69 -10.96 5.13
C VAL A 90 -2.30 -9.65 4.47
N VAL A 91 -1.83 -8.70 5.25
CA VAL A 91 -1.35 -7.40 4.74
C VAL A 91 0.16 -7.35 4.92
N TYR A 92 0.88 -7.22 3.81
CA TYR A 92 2.33 -7.20 3.83
C TYR A 92 2.87 -5.83 4.26
N MET A 93 3.93 -5.87 5.07
CA MET A 93 4.78 -4.72 5.34
C MET A 93 5.60 -4.34 4.11
N LEU A 94 6.00 -3.07 4.03
CA LEU A 94 6.94 -2.63 3.02
C LEU A 94 8.35 -3.15 3.32
N PRO A 95 9.08 -3.62 2.28
CA PRO A 95 10.48 -3.96 2.42
C PRO A 95 11.35 -2.70 2.56
N PRO A 96 12.67 -2.85 2.79
CA PRO A 96 13.63 -1.74 2.76
C PRO A 96 13.72 -1.12 1.35
N LEU A 97 12.82 -0.18 1.06
CA LEU A 97 12.65 0.41 -0.26
C LEU A 97 13.91 1.14 -0.76
N GLY A 98 14.66 1.77 0.15
CA GLY A 98 15.94 2.42 -0.12
C GLY A 98 17.02 1.48 -0.68
N CYS A 99 16.87 0.18 -0.45
CA CYS A 99 17.82 -0.85 -0.88
C CYS A 99 17.48 -1.45 -2.25
N LEU A 100 16.35 -1.07 -2.86
CA LEU A 100 15.97 -1.57 -4.18
C LEU A 100 16.99 -1.11 -5.23
N PRO A 101 17.39 -1.98 -6.20
CA PRO A 101 18.36 -1.61 -7.22
C PRO A 101 18.00 -0.33 -7.99
N ILE A 102 16.72 -0.15 -8.31
CA ILE A 102 16.23 1.06 -9.00
C ILE A 102 16.44 2.33 -8.18
N VAL A 103 16.26 2.26 -6.86
CA VAL A 103 16.46 3.40 -5.96
C VAL A 103 17.95 3.71 -5.82
N ARG A 104 18.79 2.68 -5.66
CA ARG A 104 20.25 2.88 -5.60
C ARG A 104 20.80 3.53 -6.88
N GLN A 105 20.26 3.13 -8.03
CA GLN A 105 20.60 3.73 -9.32
C GLN A 105 20.12 5.19 -9.40
N GLU A 106 18.87 5.47 -9.04
CA GLU A 106 18.26 6.80 -9.14
C GLU A 106 18.94 7.83 -8.21
N TYR A 107 19.26 7.43 -6.97
CA TYR A 107 19.88 8.30 -5.96
C TYR A 107 21.41 8.16 -5.89
N LYS A 108 22.02 7.35 -6.77
CA LYS A 108 23.47 7.17 -6.89
C LYS A 108 24.15 6.80 -5.56
N THR A 109 23.55 5.89 -4.79
CA THR A 109 24.05 5.47 -3.46
C THR A 109 25.12 4.36 -3.52
N GLY A 110 25.46 3.86 -4.71
CA GLY A 110 26.37 2.73 -4.86
C GLY A 110 25.79 1.46 -4.24
N ASN A 111 26.49 0.87 -3.27
CA ASN A 111 26.02 -0.32 -2.55
C ASN A 111 25.14 0.01 -1.34
N ASP A 112 25.11 1.27 -0.91
CA ASP A 112 24.35 1.71 0.25
C ASP A 112 22.87 1.88 -0.08
N CYS A 113 22.02 1.87 0.94
CA CYS A 113 20.59 2.14 0.79
C CYS A 113 20.29 3.63 0.92
N TYR A 114 19.26 4.09 0.21
CA TYR A 114 18.76 5.45 0.39
C TYR A 114 17.88 5.53 1.64
N GLU A 115 18.48 5.92 2.77
CA GLU A 115 17.83 5.82 4.09
C GLU A 115 16.54 6.63 4.22
N LYS A 116 16.42 7.79 3.56
CA LYS A 116 15.17 8.59 3.61
C LYS A 116 13.95 7.78 3.18
N LEU A 117 14.10 6.92 2.17
CA LEU A 117 13.02 6.07 1.69
C LEU A 117 12.81 4.84 2.59
N ASN A 118 13.87 4.30 3.20
CA ASN A 118 13.75 3.26 4.23
C ASN A 118 12.99 3.78 5.46
N ASP A 119 13.21 5.03 5.86
CA ASP A 119 12.54 5.63 7.01
C ASP A 119 11.04 5.84 6.77
N LEU A 120 10.64 6.19 5.54
CA LEU A 120 9.23 6.20 5.16
C LEU A 120 8.59 4.81 5.21
N ALA A 121 9.30 3.78 4.74
CA ALA A 121 8.83 2.39 4.85
C ALA A 121 8.67 1.94 6.31
N LYS A 122 9.61 2.31 7.19
CA LYS A 122 9.51 2.06 8.64
C LYS A 122 8.29 2.76 9.26
N GLN A 123 8.04 4.02 8.90
CA GLN A 123 6.87 4.77 9.38
C GLN A 123 5.55 4.13 8.95
N TYR A 124 5.45 3.66 7.70
CA TYR A 124 4.31 2.88 7.23
C TYR A 124 4.13 1.59 8.05
N ASN A 125 5.19 0.79 8.17
CA ASN A 125 5.14 -0.48 8.89
C ASN A 125 4.75 -0.31 10.36
N ALA A 126 5.16 0.79 11.00
CA ALA A 126 4.78 1.13 12.36
C ALA A 126 3.29 1.47 12.50
N LYS A 127 2.65 1.99 11.44
CA LYS A 127 1.22 2.36 11.45
C LYS A 127 0.28 1.24 11.04
N ILE A 128 0.70 0.31 10.17
CA ILE A 128 -0.23 -0.71 9.68
C ILE A 128 -0.68 -1.67 10.77
N GLY A 129 0.18 -2.06 11.70
CA GLY A 129 -0.18 -2.99 12.79
C GLY A 129 -1.33 -2.44 13.64
N PRO A 130 -1.18 -1.26 14.26
CA PRO A 130 -2.26 -0.60 15.00
C PRO A 130 -3.54 -0.39 14.18
N MET A 131 -3.41 0.07 12.93
CA MET A 131 -4.55 0.27 12.04
C MET A 131 -5.32 -1.03 11.76
N LEU A 132 -4.62 -2.17 11.59
CA LEU A 132 -5.28 -3.46 11.38
C LEU A 132 -5.97 -3.97 12.66
N ASN A 133 -5.37 -3.71 13.84
CA ASN A 133 -6.00 -4.06 15.12
C ASN A 133 -7.31 -3.30 15.36
N GLU A 134 -7.45 -2.08 14.84
CA GLU A 134 -8.71 -1.33 14.88
C GLU A 134 -9.81 -1.91 13.97
N LEU A 135 -9.45 -2.83 13.06
CA LEU A 135 -10.36 -3.48 12.13
C LEU A 135 -10.71 -4.93 12.52
N ALA A 136 -10.08 -5.46 13.58
CA ALA A 136 -10.27 -6.81 14.09
C ALA A 136 -11.34 -6.83 15.19
#